data_AF-A0A935DQK6-F1
#
_entry.id   AF-A0A935DQK6-F1
#
_cell.length_a   1.000
_cell.length_b   1.000
_cell.length_c   1.000
_cell.angle_alpha   90.00
_cell.angle_beta   90.00
_cell.angle_gamma   90.00
#
_symmetry.space_group_name_H-M   'P 1'
#
loop_
_entity.id
_entity.type
_entity.pdbx_description
1 polymer ?
#
loop_
_entity_poly.entity_id
_entity_poly.type
_entity_poly.pdbx_seq_one_letter_code
_entity_poly.pdbx_strand_id
1 'polypeptide(L)'
;MRFRFTNPPAMYPATYIWRVLPRRQAGYYTAFFWGNDGTFFWDNGNPNSYYGAHPYPQPAPNGSDHKWEISVNGRDVLSPEFVEYGRWHTQALRVWSDGNGKHHEYYWDWPNTSRVIRQTEDVSYANVRPTNAALTFGDAPWAPSTEIMNGVMRGLQVYSTLLSVSDVGAEINNPKSTATGASNIWYLNLNPTPTDISDKSGAGNNPQWVGGERPLLWTGP
;
A
#
# COMPACT_ATOMS: atom_id res chain seq x y z
N MET A 1 -6.68 11.52 7.51
CA MET A 1 -7.23 10.40 8.31
C MET A 1 -6.55 9.10 7.92
N ARG A 2 -5.86 8.43 8.86
CA ARG A 2 -5.14 7.17 8.58
C ARG A 2 -5.01 6.30 9.81
N PHE A 3 -4.69 5.02 9.59
CA PHE A 3 -4.05 4.19 10.60
C PHE A 3 -2.62 3.84 10.17
N ARG A 4 -1.79 3.47 11.15
CA ARG A 4 -0.39 3.14 10.95
C ARG A 4 0.05 1.96 11.78
N PHE A 5 1.09 1.28 11.30
CA PHE A 5 1.90 0.36 12.07
C PHE A 5 3.24 1.03 12.35
N THR A 6 3.56 1.29 13.62
CA THR A 6 4.84 1.92 14.05
C THR A 6 5.99 0.92 14.15
N ASN A 7 5.69 -0.37 14.01
CA ASN A 7 6.67 -1.43 13.81
C ASN A 7 6.27 -2.23 12.56
N PRO A 8 6.45 -1.66 11.35
CA PRO A 8 6.03 -2.32 10.12
C PRO A 8 6.89 -3.56 9.83
N PRO A 9 6.46 -4.45 8.91
CA PRO A 9 7.33 -5.52 8.43
C PRO A 9 8.60 -4.92 7.80
N ALA A 10 9.61 -5.78 7.59
CA ALA A 10 10.77 -5.40 6.79
C ALA A 10 10.32 -4.83 5.43
N MET A 11 11.04 -3.82 4.93
CA MET A 11 10.69 -3.16 3.67
C MET A 11 10.72 -4.14 2.48
N TYR A 12 11.70 -5.05 2.51
CA TYR A 12 11.92 -6.12 1.56
C TYR A 12 12.35 -7.39 2.30
N PRO A 13 11.87 -8.59 1.90
CA PRO A 13 10.73 -8.82 1.02
C PRO A 13 9.39 -8.60 1.75
N ALA A 14 8.36 -8.19 1.00
CA ALA A 14 7.00 -8.10 1.50
C ALA A 14 5.98 -8.26 0.37
N THR A 15 4.78 -8.70 0.72
CA THR A 15 3.62 -8.73 -0.18
C THR A 15 2.42 -8.11 0.50
N TYR A 16 1.73 -7.22 -0.19
CA TYR A 16 0.53 -6.54 0.26
C TYR A 16 -0.63 -6.89 -0.65
N ILE A 17 -1.80 -7.15 -0.07
CA ILE A 17 -3.04 -7.41 -0.80
C ILE A 17 -4.13 -6.54 -0.19
N TRP A 18 -4.90 -5.86 -1.03
CA TRP A 18 -6.06 -5.07 -0.60
C TRP A 18 -7.10 -4.95 -1.69
N ARG A 19 -8.26 -4.44 -1.32
CA ARG A 19 -9.34 -4.08 -2.24
C ARG A 19 -9.70 -2.63 -2.02
N VAL A 20 -9.89 -1.90 -3.10
CA VAL A 20 -10.25 -0.48 -3.07
C VAL A 20 -11.45 -0.20 -3.97
N LEU A 21 -12.38 0.62 -3.48
CA LEU A 21 -13.46 1.23 -4.24
C LEU A 21 -13.18 2.74 -4.24
N PRO A 22 -12.39 3.25 -5.20
CA PRO A 22 -12.02 4.65 -5.23
C PRO A 22 -13.24 5.51 -5.60
N ARG A 23 -13.35 6.67 -4.97
CA ARG A 23 -14.29 7.72 -5.32
C ARG A 23 -13.50 8.85 -5.95
N ARG A 24 -14.01 9.40 -7.04
CA ARG A 24 -13.34 10.48 -7.74
C ARG A 24 -13.22 11.71 -6.82
N GLN A 25 -12.03 12.30 -6.79
CA GLN A 25 -11.73 13.57 -6.13
C GLN A 25 -10.78 14.39 -6.99
N ALA A 26 -10.50 15.63 -6.62
CA ALA A 26 -9.41 16.40 -7.20
C ALA A 26 -8.11 16.18 -6.41
N GLY A 27 -7.00 16.02 -7.12
CA GLY A 27 -5.66 15.89 -6.54
C GLY A 27 -5.39 14.59 -5.81
N TYR A 28 -4.22 14.54 -5.17
CA TYR A 28 -3.63 13.32 -4.60
C TYR A 28 -4.49 12.59 -3.59
N TYR A 29 -4.43 11.26 -3.61
CA TYR A 29 -4.93 10.44 -2.53
C TYR A 29 -4.13 9.16 -2.33
N THR A 30 -3.82 8.85 -1.09
CA THR A 30 -2.97 7.73 -0.69
C THR A 30 -3.80 6.51 -0.30
N ALA A 31 -3.63 5.39 -1.00
CA ALA A 31 -4.03 4.10 -0.47
C ALA A 31 -3.08 3.69 0.67
N PHE A 32 -1.77 3.54 0.40
CA PHE A 32 -0.79 3.29 1.44
C PHE A 32 0.64 3.74 1.10
N PHE A 33 1.46 3.88 2.15
CA PHE A 33 2.92 4.03 2.08
C PHE A 33 3.61 3.15 3.12
N TRP A 34 4.77 2.59 2.78
CA TRP A 34 5.82 2.20 3.72
C TRP A 34 6.90 3.28 3.66
N GLY A 35 7.35 3.82 4.80
CA GLY A 35 8.40 4.84 4.80
C GLY A 35 8.56 5.55 6.14
N ASN A 36 9.20 6.72 6.12
CA ASN A 36 9.34 7.56 7.32
C ASN A 36 8.01 8.21 7.71
N ASP A 37 7.59 8.02 8.96
CA ASP A 37 6.44 8.70 9.54
C ASP A 37 6.85 10.07 10.11
N GLY A 38 6.84 11.08 9.23
CA GLY A 38 7.33 12.42 9.50
C GLY A 38 7.74 13.10 8.21
N THR A 39 8.82 13.87 8.23
CA THR A 39 9.33 14.59 7.05
C THR A 39 9.65 13.63 5.89
N PHE A 40 9.26 14.00 4.66
CA PHE A 40 9.54 13.22 3.44
C PHE A 40 11.04 13.12 3.15
N PHE A 41 11.75 14.24 3.22
CA PHE A 41 13.20 14.34 3.01
C PHE A 41 13.99 14.07 4.31
N TRP A 42 13.95 12.84 4.80
CA TRP A 42 14.48 12.49 6.13
C TRP A 42 15.94 12.03 6.15
N ASP A 43 16.48 11.54 5.02
CA ASP A 43 17.84 11.00 4.95
C ASP A 43 18.79 12.04 4.32
N ASN A 44 19.30 12.96 5.15
CA ASN A 44 20.19 14.05 4.72
C ASN A 44 19.61 14.86 3.55
N GLY A 45 18.30 15.12 3.57
CA GLY A 45 17.60 15.84 2.50
C GLY A 45 17.10 14.96 1.35
N ASN A 46 17.23 13.64 1.42
CA ASN A 46 16.73 12.71 0.41
C ASN A 46 15.45 11.98 0.86
N PRO A 47 14.50 11.70 -0.05
CA PRO A 47 13.33 10.88 0.22
C PRO A 47 13.67 9.39 0.08
N ASN A 48 14.60 8.91 0.91
CA ASN A 48 15.07 7.52 0.86
C ASN A 48 14.06 6.57 1.52
N SER A 49 14.17 5.26 1.25
CA SER A 49 13.46 4.19 1.96
C SER A 49 11.96 4.41 2.12
N TYR A 50 11.27 4.57 0.99
CA TYR A 50 9.82 4.55 0.96
C TYR A 50 9.30 3.91 -0.33
N TYR A 51 8.08 3.38 -0.27
CA TYR A 51 7.28 3.16 -1.46
C TYR A 51 5.80 3.31 -1.12
N GLY A 52 4.99 3.62 -2.12
CA GLY A 52 3.54 3.59 -2.01
C GLY A 52 2.91 3.15 -3.32
N ALA A 53 1.68 2.64 -3.23
CA ALA A 53 0.90 2.27 -4.40
C ALA A 53 -0.50 2.85 -4.25
N HIS A 54 -0.89 3.72 -5.18
CA HIS A 54 -2.11 4.53 -5.08
C HIS A 54 -2.42 5.19 -6.42
N PRO A 55 -3.52 5.95 -6.53
CA PRO A 55 -3.75 6.76 -7.73
C PRO A 55 -3.06 8.12 -7.72
N TYR A 56 -2.54 8.49 -8.89
CA TYR A 56 -1.89 9.76 -9.16
C TYR A 56 -2.77 10.66 -10.05
N PRO A 57 -2.97 11.94 -9.69
CA PRO A 57 -3.85 12.85 -10.42
C PRO A 57 -3.34 13.19 -11.82
N GLN A 58 -4.26 13.36 -12.75
CA GLN A 58 -4.01 13.68 -14.15
C GLN A 58 -4.88 14.87 -14.61
N PRO A 59 -4.28 16.02 -14.99
CA PRO A 59 -2.87 16.38 -14.77
C PRO A 59 -2.56 16.61 -13.28
N ALA A 60 -1.32 16.37 -12.86
CA ALA A 60 -0.90 16.74 -11.51
C ALA A 60 -0.80 18.27 -11.33
N PRO A 61 -0.93 18.79 -10.10
CA PRO A 61 -1.29 18.08 -8.87
C PRO A 61 -2.80 18.02 -8.59
N ASN A 62 -3.63 18.64 -9.44
CA ASN A 62 -5.03 18.97 -9.10
C ASN A 62 -6.09 18.28 -9.98
N GLY A 63 -5.67 17.43 -10.93
CA GLY A 63 -6.57 16.71 -11.82
C GLY A 63 -7.55 15.80 -11.08
N SER A 64 -8.70 15.54 -11.70
CA SER A 64 -9.74 14.66 -11.13
C SER A 64 -9.74 13.25 -11.71
N ASP A 65 -9.15 13.06 -12.88
CA ASP A 65 -8.84 11.73 -13.39
C ASP A 65 -7.51 11.26 -12.83
N HIS A 66 -7.33 9.95 -12.71
CA HIS A 66 -6.14 9.39 -12.07
C HIS A 66 -5.62 8.19 -12.84
N LYS A 67 -4.32 7.95 -12.74
CA LYS A 67 -3.67 6.69 -13.12
C LYS A 67 -3.21 5.98 -11.86
N TRP A 68 -3.07 4.66 -11.90
CA TRP A 68 -2.42 3.93 -10.81
C TRP A 68 -0.92 4.21 -10.82
N GLU A 69 -0.27 4.19 -9.67
CA GLU A 69 1.16 4.40 -9.58
C GLU A 69 1.87 3.50 -8.57
N ILE A 70 3.18 3.37 -8.76
CA ILE A 70 4.14 3.16 -7.68
C ILE A 70 4.88 4.47 -7.47
N SER A 71 4.83 5.03 -6.26
CA SER A 71 5.71 6.14 -5.88
C SER A 71 6.87 5.59 -5.06
N VAL A 72 8.10 5.80 -5.51
CA VAL A 72 9.34 5.29 -4.91
C VAL A 72 10.50 6.19 -5.29
N ASN A 73 11.42 6.44 -4.35
CA ASN A 73 12.63 7.23 -4.59
C ASN A 73 12.38 8.63 -5.23
N GLY A 74 11.32 9.32 -4.79
CA GLY A 74 10.90 10.62 -5.30
C GLY A 74 10.33 10.58 -6.71
N ARG A 75 9.96 9.41 -7.23
CA ARG A 75 9.45 9.20 -8.59
C ARG A 75 8.09 8.54 -8.57
N ASP A 76 7.27 8.92 -9.54
CA ASP A 76 5.93 8.41 -9.76
C ASP A 76 5.88 7.61 -11.07
N VAL A 77 5.76 6.28 -10.97
CA VAL A 77 5.71 5.38 -12.13
C VAL A 77 4.27 5.00 -12.38
N LEU A 78 3.70 5.49 -13.48
CA LEU A 78 2.26 5.43 -13.75
C LEU A 78 1.85 4.24 -14.62
N SER A 79 0.62 3.77 -14.41
CA SER A 79 -0.05 2.84 -15.32
C SER A 79 -0.33 3.48 -16.69
N PRO A 80 -0.45 2.68 -17.76
CA PRO A 80 -0.91 3.18 -19.05
C PRO A 80 -2.39 3.61 -19.01
N GLU A 81 -3.19 2.95 -18.17
CA GLU A 81 -4.64 3.11 -18.07
C GLU A 81 -5.06 4.03 -16.91
N PHE A 82 -6.21 4.69 -17.06
CA PHE A 82 -6.85 5.45 -15.99
C PHE A 82 -7.57 4.54 -14.99
N VAL A 83 -7.76 5.06 -13.77
CA VAL A 83 -8.58 4.43 -12.73
C VAL A 83 -10.04 4.36 -13.19
N GLU A 84 -10.62 3.18 -13.11
CA GLU A 84 -12.04 2.94 -13.37
C GLU A 84 -12.86 3.16 -12.08
N TYR A 85 -13.50 4.31 -11.94
CA TYR A 85 -14.31 4.60 -10.75
C TYR A 85 -15.62 3.80 -10.72
N GLY A 86 -16.20 3.69 -9.52
CA GLY A 86 -17.52 3.06 -9.33
C GLY A 86 -17.48 1.53 -9.27
N ARG A 87 -16.29 0.92 -9.22
CA ARG A 87 -16.12 -0.52 -8.98
C ARG A 87 -14.98 -0.83 -8.02
N TRP A 88 -15.03 -2.04 -7.48
CA TRP A 88 -13.92 -2.57 -6.70
C TRP A 88 -12.75 -2.95 -7.62
N HIS A 89 -11.55 -2.62 -7.15
CA HIS A 89 -10.27 -3.13 -7.65
C HIS A 89 -9.66 -4.01 -6.56
N THR A 90 -9.25 -5.22 -6.93
CA THR A 90 -8.40 -6.04 -6.07
C THR A 90 -6.96 -5.82 -6.49
N GLN A 91 -6.09 -5.56 -5.54
CA GLN A 91 -4.75 -5.05 -5.76
C GLN A 91 -3.72 -5.85 -4.99
N ALA A 92 -2.52 -5.96 -5.55
CA ALA A 92 -1.39 -6.57 -4.87
C ALA A 92 -0.08 -5.83 -5.19
N LEU A 93 0.74 -5.58 -4.18
CA LEU A 93 2.11 -5.10 -4.34
C LEU A 93 3.05 -6.19 -3.83
N ARG A 94 4.01 -6.58 -4.66
CA ARG A 94 5.12 -7.48 -4.31
C ARG A 94 6.41 -6.69 -4.34
N VAL A 95 7.20 -6.79 -3.28
CA VAL A 95 8.52 -6.13 -3.20
C VAL A 95 9.58 -7.10 -2.69
N TRP A 96 10.76 -7.06 -3.28
CA TRP A 96 11.90 -7.87 -2.85
C TRP A 96 13.23 -7.21 -3.22
N SER A 97 14.32 -7.73 -2.66
CA SER A 97 15.67 -7.32 -3.05
C SER A 97 16.49 -8.53 -3.45
N ASP A 98 17.29 -8.38 -4.49
CA ASP A 98 18.32 -9.34 -4.87
C ASP A 98 19.57 -8.60 -5.38
N GLY A 99 20.52 -9.33 -5.98
CA GLY A 99 21.77 -8.75 -6.50
C GLY A 99 21.59 -7.75 -7.64
N ASN A 100 20.40 -7.66 -8.24
CA ASN A 100 20.08 -6.76 -9.35
C ASN A 100 19.28 -5.53 -8.93
N GLY A 101 18.83 -5.42 -7.67
CA GLY A 101 18.18 -4.21 -7.18
C GLY A 101 17.11 -4.41 -6.10
N LYS A 102 16.32 -3.35 -5.89
CA LYS A 102 15.08 -3.38 -5.11
C LYS A 102 13.89 -3.35 -6.06
N HIS A 103 13.15 -4.43 -6.12
CA HIS A 103 12.10 -4.66 -7.10
C HIS A 103 10.72 -4.39 -6.52
N HIS A 104 9.85 -3.83 -7.35
CA HIS A 104 8.46 -3.53 -7.03
C HIS A 104 7.59 -3.99 -8.20
N GLU A 105 6.58 -4.81 -7.93
CA GLU A 105 5.54 -5.21 -8.88
C GLU A 105 4.17 -4.92 -8.30
N TYR A 106 3.48 -3.94 -8.89
CA TYR A 106 2.15 -3.52 -8.46
C TYR A 106 1.09 -3.93 -9.46
N TYR A 107 0.26 -4.90 -9.07
CA TYR A 107 -0.91 -5.35 -9.80
C TYR A 107 -2.12 -4.54 -9.37
N TRP A 108 -2.57 -3.63 -10.22
CA TRP A 108 -3.60 -2.66 -9.86
C TRP A 108 -5.03 -3.15 -10.11
N ASP A 109 -5.21 -4.29 -10.80
CA ASP A 109 -6.54 -4.83 -11.12
C ASP A 109 -6.57 -6.35 -11.31
N TRP A 110 -6.39 -7.08 -10.22
CA TRP A 110 -6.48 -8.55 -10.17
C TRP A 110 -7.89 -9.05 -10.57
N PRO A 111 -8.03 -10.17 -11.33
CA PRO A 111 -7.02 -11.20 -11.66
C PRO A 111 -6.20 -10.95 -12.91
N ASN A 112 -6.30 -9.77 -13.53
CA ASN A 112 -5.51 -9.50 -14.72
C ASN A 112 -4.04 -9.21 -14.36
N THR A 113 -3.18 -10.22 -14.49
CA THR A 113 -1.75 -10.11 -14.16
C THR A 113 -0.92 -9.36 -15.21
N SER A 114 -1.51 -8.95 -16.35
CA SER A 114 -0.85 -8.05 -17.30
C SER A 114 -0.97 -6.58 -16.90
N ARG A 115 -1.95 -6.23 -16.04
CA ARG A 115 -2.11 -4.91 -15.42
C ARG A 115 -1.16 -4.76 -14.23
N VAL A 116 0.13 -4.60 -14.54
CA VAL A 116 1.23 -4.51 -13.56
C VAL A 116 2.22 -3.37 -13.84
N ILE A 117 2.53 -2.56 -12.82
CA ILE A 117 3.62 -1.57 -12.86
C ILE A 117 4.85 -2.23 -12.29
N ARG A 118 5.99 -2.07 -12.96
CA ARG A 118 7.28 -2.58 -12.49
C ARG A 118 8.25 -1.44 -12.31
N GLN A 119 8.93 -1.41 -11.16
CA GLN A 119 10.00 -0.47 -10.89
C GLN A 119 11.12 -1.17 -10.14
N THR A 120 12.35 -1.02 -10.63
CA THR A 120 13.56 -1.53 -9.98
C THR A 120 14.43 -0.34 -9.61
N GLU A 121 14.72 -0.20 -8.32
CA GLU A 121 15.72 0.74 -7.82
C GLU A 121 17.09 0.06 -7.70
N ASP A 122 18.14 0.86 -7.65
CA ASP A 122 19.51 0.39 -7.45
C ASP A 122 19.66 -0.43 -6.16
N VAL A 123 20.64 -1.34 -6.13
CA VAL A 123 20.95 -2.17 -4.94
C VAL A 123 21.25 -1.35 -3.68
N SER A 124 21.73 -0.11 -3.84
CA SER A 124 22.02 0.85 -2.78
C SER A 124 20.78 1.53 -2.20
N TYR A 125 19.66 1.54 -2.92
CA TYR A 125 18.42 2.17 -2.47
C TYR A 125 17.90 1.52 -1.18
N ALA A 126 17.35 2.34 -0.28
CA ALA A 126 16.70 1.89 0.93
C ALA A 126 17.53 1.00 1.89
N ASN A 127 18.86 1.11 1.85
CA ASN A 127 19.74 0.42 2.79
C ASN A 127 19.85 1.15 4.15
N VAL A 128 19.20 2.31 4.30
CA VAL A 128 19.09 3.05 5.57
C VAL A 128 17.64 2.98 6.03
N ARG A 129 17.36 2.42 7.21
CA ARG A 129 15.99 2.37 7.73
C ARG A 129 15.62 3.72 8.36
N PRO A 130 14.44 4.30 8.06
CA PRO A 130 13.97 5.49 8.77
C PRO A 130 13.87 5.25 10.28
N THR A 131 14.24 6.24 11.09
CA THR A 131 14.11 6.17 12.56
C THR A 131 12.65 5.96 12.98
N ASN A 132 11.72 6.61 12.28
CA ASN A 132 10.28 6.51 12.50
C ASN A 132 9.61 5.72 11.37
N ALA A 133 10.15 4.55 11.02
CA ALA A 133 9.55 3.72 9.97
C ALA A 133 8.09 3.34 10.30
N ALA A 134 7.19 3.52 9.34
CA ALA A 134 5.81 3.08 9.45
C ALA A 134 5.26 2.54 8.13
N LEU A 135 4.24 1.70 8.27
CA LEU A 135 3.31 1.34 7.20
C LEU A 135 1.99 2.05 7.48
N THR A 136 1.50 2.84 6.54
CA THR A 136 0.36 3.74 6.74
C THR A 136 -0.67 3.55 5.66
N PHE A 137 -1.96 3.54 6.02
CA PHE A 137 -3.05 3.44 5.06
C PHE A 137 -4.02 4.62 5.20
N GLY A 138 -4.41 5.19 4.07
CA GLY A 138 -5.45 6.21 3.95
C GLY A 138 -4.96 7.66 3.88
N ASP A 139 -3.67 7.93 4.12
CA ASP A 139 -3.08 9.27 4.07
C ASP A 139 -1.55 9.17 4.04
N ALA A 140 -0.89 10.17 3.47
CA ALA A 140 0.57 10.23 3.41
C ALA A 140 1.17 10.59 4.79
N PRO A 141 2.26 9.92 5.22
CA PRO A 141 2.87 10.23 6.51
C PRO A 141 3.46 11.64 6.63
N TRP A 142 3.93 12.18 5.52
CA TRP A 142 4.61 13.48 5.43
C TRP A 142 3.71 14.66 5.05
N ALA A 143 2.52 14.38 4.52
CA ALA A 143 1.54 15.40 4.17
C ALA A 143 0.15 15.08 4.76
N PRO A 144 0.03 14.95 6.10
CA PRO A 144 -1.24 14.58 6.71
C PRO A 144 -2.35 15.53 6.31
N SER A 145 -3.51 14.95 5.98
CA SER A 145 -4.71 15.64 5.55
C SER A 145 -4.69 16.28 4.16
N THR A 146 -3.59 16.16 3.42
CA THR A 146 -3.46 16.70 2.04
C THR A 146 -3.66 15.61 0.99
N GLU A 147 -3.31 14.36 1.30
CA GLU A 147 -3.36 13.23 0.36
C GLU A 147 -4.27 12.11 0.87
N ILE A 148 -5.44 12.48 1.40
CA ILE A 148 -6.37 11.53 2.02
C ILE A 148 -7.04 10.65 0.96
N MET A 149 -7.11 9.33 1.21
CA MET A 149 -7.95 8.41 0.45
C MET A 149 -9.42 8.84 0.44
N ASN A 150 -9.98 9.08 -0.75
CA ASN A 150 -11.43 9.13 -0.93
C ASN A 150 -11.92 7.82 -1.56
N GLY A 151 -12.48 6.96 -0.72
CA GLY A 151 -13.04 5.68 -1.15
C GLY A 151 -13.24 4.73 0.00
N VAL A 152 -13.34 3.45 -0.33
CA VAL A 152 -13.45 2.36 0.65
C VAL A 152 -12.28 1.41 0.45
N MET A 153 -11.61 1.03 1.54
CA MET A 153 -10.58 -0.01 1.53
C MET A 153 -10.99 -1.18 2.40
N ARG A 154 -10.72 -2.40 1.94
CA ARG A 154 -10.94 -3.65 2.69
C ARG A 154 -10.00 -4.74 2.20
N GLY A 155 -10.14 -5.95 2.73
CA GLY A 155 -9.38 -7.11 2.26
C GLY A 155 -7.89 -6.99 2.56
N LEU A 156 -7.52 -6.30 3.63
CA LEU A 156 -6.12 -5.96 3.92
C LEU A 156 -5.38 -7.20 4.38
N GLN A 157 -4.32 -7.54 3.67
CA GLN A 157 -3.40 -8.61 4.01
C GLN A 157 -1.98 -8.13 3.79
N VAL A 158 -1.08 -8.49 4.69
CA VAL A 158 0.34 -8.20 4.59
C VAL A 158 1.09 -9.47 4.93
N TYR A 159 2.07 -9.81 4.10
CA TYR A 159 2.95 -10.95 4.26
C TYR A 159 4.39 -10.47 4.36
N SER A 160 5.14 -10.98 5.33
CA SER A 160 6.56 -10.66 5.54
C SER A 160 7.49 -11.44 4.61
N THR A 161 7.02 -11.75 3.39
CA THR A 161 7.75 -12.51 2.38
C THR A 161 7.29 -12.12 0.99
N LEU A 162 8.07 -12.51 -0.02
CA LEU A 162 7.68 -12.43 -1.42
C LEU A 162 6.80 -13.63 -1.76
N LEU A 163 5.50 -13.42 -1.88
CA LEU A 163 4.61 -14.43 -2.43
C LEU A 163 4.84 -14.56 -3.94
N SER A 164 4.66 -15.77 -4.47
CA SER A 164 4.56 -15.96 -5.92
C SER A 164 3.25 -15.34 -6.46
N VAL A 165 3.17 -15.06 -7.76
CA VAL A 165 1.92 -14.57 -8.38
C VAL A 165 0.77 -15.55 -8.16
N SER A 166 1.04 -16.86 -8.25
CA SER A 166 0.05 -17.89 -7.95
C SER A 166 -0.41 -17.87 -6.49
N ASP A 167 0.52 -17.70 -5.55
CA ASP A 167 0.16 -17.61 -4.14
C ASP A 167 -0.67 -16.35 -3.87
N VAL A 168 -0.32 -15.20 -4.45
CA VAL A 168 -1.16 -13.98 -4.35
C VAL A 168 -2.59 -14.26 -4.79
N GLY A 169 -2.77 -14.98 -5.90
CA GLY A 169 -4.11 -15.37 -6.37
C GLY A 169 -4.86 -16.28 -5.40
N ALA A 170 -4.18 -17.24 -4.79
CA ALA A 170 -4.76 -18.12 -3.77
C ALA A 170 -5.12 -17.34 -2.50
N GLU A 171 -4.22 -16.47 -2.02
CA GLU A 171 -4.38 -15.67 -0.80
C GLU A 171 -5.46 -14.58 -0.94
N ILE A 172 -5.68 -14.04 -2.14
CA ILE A 172 -6.82 -13.16 -2.43
C ILE A 172 -8.15 -13.88 -2.18
N ASN A 173 -8.26 -15.16 -2.57
CA ASN A 173 -9.49 -15.94 -2.47
C ASN A 173 -9.71 -16.50 -1.07
N ASN A 174 -8.66 -17.02 -0.45
CA ASN A 174 -8.69 -17.63 0.87
C ASN A 174 -7.37 -17.35 1.60
N PRO A 175 -7.30 -16.34 2.47
CA PRO A 175 -6.08 -16.00 3.19
C PRO A 175 -5.56 -17.17 4.04
N LYS A 176 -4.24 -17.31 4.11
CA LYS A 176 -3.49 -18.42 4.71
C LYS A 176 -3.77 -19.78 4.02
N SER A 177 -4.16 -19.79 2.75
CA SER A 177 -4.44 -21.05 2.03
C SER A 177 -3.21 -21.74 1.46
N THR A 178 -2.14 -20.98 1.20
CA THR A 178 -0.86 -21.55 0.76
C THR A 178 0.07 -21.77 1.95
N ALA A 179 1.01 -22.71 1.82
CA ALA A 179 2.01 -22.94 2.87
C ALA A 179 2.86 -21.67 3.14
N THR A 180 3.25 -20.98 2.08
CA THR A 180 4.03 -19.72 2.16
C THR A 180 3.23 -18.63 2.85
N GLY A 181 1.98 -18.40 2.44
CA GLY A 181 1.11 -17.39 3.02
C GLY A 181 0.77 -17.68 4.47
N ALA A 182 0.42 -18.92 4.81
CA ALA A 182 0.13 -19.32 6.19
C ALA A 182 1.31 -19.10 7.14
N SER A 183 2.54 -19.38 6.67
CA SER A 183 3.76 -19.26 7.48
C SER A 183 4.27 -17.83 7.62
N ASN A 184 3.88 -16.92 6.72
CA ASN A 184 4.43 -15.56 6.63
C ASN A 184 3.35 -14.46 6.69
N ILE A 185 2.11 -14.79 7.04
CA ILE A 185 1.09 -13.77 7.28
C ILE A 185 1.54 -12.87 8.43
N TRP A 186 1.61 -11.57 8.16
CA TRP A 186 2.04 -10.56 9.12
C TRP A 186 0.86 -9.79 9.68
N TYR A 187 -0.11 -9.43 8.83
CA TYR A 187 -1.36 -8.78 9.23
C TYR A 187 -2.49 -9.26 8.35
N LEU A 188 -3.65 -9.48 8.95
CA LEU A 188 -4.87 -9.82 8.23
C LEU A 188 -6.05 -9.09 8.85
N ASN A 189 -6.74 -8.26 8.07
CA ASN A 189 -8.09 -7.83 8.41
C ASN A 189 -8.87 -7.60 7.12
N LEU A 190 -9.79 -8.52 6.83
CA LEU A 190 -10.54 -8.48 5.58
C LEU A 190 -11.64 -7.42 5.58
N ASN A 191 -12.15 -7.02 6.74
CA ASN A 191 -13.23 -6.07 6.87
C ASN A 191 -12.94 -5.12 8.05
N PRO A 192 -11.89 -4.29 7.95
CA PRO A 192 -11.61 -3.30 8.98
C PRO A 192 -12.79 -2.32 9.08
N THR A 193 -13.11 -1.91 10.30
CA THR A 193 -14.17 -0.95 10.59
C THR A 193 -13.60 0.28 11.29
N PRO A 194 -14.35 1.39 11.38
CA PRO A 194 -13.90 2.58 12.11
C PRO A 194 -13.53 2.30 13.57
N THR A 195 -14.14 1.27 14.17
CA THR A 195 -13.92 0.87 15.57
C THR A 195 -12.98 -0.32 15.72
N ASP A 196 -12.66 -1.03 14.64
CA ASP A 196 -11.84 -2.24 14.68
C ASP A 196 -10.93 -2.36 13.45
N ILE A 197 -9.66 -2.03 13.67
CA ILE A 197 -8.56 -2.25 12.72
C ILE A 197 -7.58 -3.30 13.26
N SER A 198 -7.95 -4.06 14.29
CA SER A 198 -7.06 -5.04 14.91
C SER A 198 -6.73 -6.18 13.96
N ASP A 199 -5.57 -6.78 14.18
CA ASP A 199 -5.07 -7.92 13.43
C ASP A 199 -5.92 -9.18 13.71
N LYS A 200 -6.30 -9.88 12.65
CA LYS A 200 -7.06 -11.14 12.65
C LYS A 200 -6.22 -12.32 12.16
N SER A 201 -4.92 -12.12 11.89
CA SER A 201 -4.02 -13.18 11.41
C SER A 201 -3.61 -14.16 12.50
N GLY A 202 -3.61 -13.69 13.76
CA GLY A 202 -3.02 -14.34 14.92
C GLY A 202 -1.59 -13.88 15.25
N ALA A 203 -0.99 -13.00 14.45
CA ALA A 203 0.38 -12.51 14.65
C ALA A 203 0.48 -11.35 15.66
N GLY A 204 -0.64 -10.68 15.97
CA GLY A 204 -0.69 -9.64 17.00
C GLY A 204 -0.17 -8.28 16.52
N ASN A 205 0.00 -8.08 15.21
CA ASN A 205 0.48 -6.83 14.63
C ASN A 205 -0.66 -5.82 14.50
N ASN A 206 -1.13 -5.29 15.63
CA ASN A 206 -2.23 -4.33 15.65
C ASN A 206 -1.75 -2.94 15.18
N PRO A 207 -2.40 -2.32 14.19
CA PRO A 207 -2.18 -0.92 13.88
C PRO A 207 -2.85 -0.02 14.92
N GLN A 208 -2.52 1.27 14.85
CA GLN A 208 -3.18 2.32 15.60
C GLN A 208 -3.72 3.39 14.67
N TRP A 209 -4.85 3.98 15.04
CA TRP A 209 -5.34 5.20 14.41
C TRP A 209 -4.41 6.37 14.70
N VAL A 210 -4.23 7.25 13.71
CA VAL A 210 -3.56 8.53 13.91
C VAL A 210 -4.63 9.59 14.20
N GLY A 211 -4.54 10.23 15.36
CA GLY A 211 -5.51 11.23 15.80
C GLY A 211 -6.89 10.66 16.15
N GLY A 212 -7.87 11.55 16.34
CA GLY A 212 -9.25 11.21 16.73
C GLY A 212 -10.20 10.89 15.57
N GLU A 213 -9.83 11.25 14.34
CA GLU A 213 -10.68 11.06 13.16
C GLU A 213 -10.81 9.58 12.77
N ARG A 214 -11.97 9.19 12.25
CA ARG A 214 -12.27 7.82 11.80
C ARG A 214 -13.05 7.84 10.50
N PRO A 215 -12.85 6.85 9.61
CA PRO A 215 -13.65 6.77 8.40
C PRO A 215 -15.09 6.45 8.76
N LEU A 216 -16.00 6.70 7.85
CA LEU A 216 -17.36 6.18 7.99
C LEU A 216 -17.37 4.68 7.70
N LEU A 217 -18.17 3.93 8.45
CA LEU A 217 -18.39 2.52 8.15
C LEU A 217 -19.07 2.42 6.80
N TRP A 218 -18.46 1.69 5.87
CA TRP A 218 -19.12 1.39 4.61
C TRP A 218 -20.21 0.35 4.84
N THR A 219 -21.46 0.74 4.60
CA THR A 219 -22.64 -0.11 4.75
C THR A 219 -23.17 -0.65 3.41
N GLY A 220 -22.45 -0.41 2.31
CA GLY A 220 -22.97 -0.69 0.97
C GLY A 220 -23.95 0.37 0.46
N PRO A 221 -24.41 0.25 -0.79
CA PRO A 221 -25.68 -0.37 -1.12
C PRO A 221 -25.72 -1.87 -0.82
#